data_AF-A0A9D3YHW0-F1
#
_entry.id   AF-A0A9D3YHW0-F1
#
_cell.length_a   1.000
_cell.length_b   1.000
_cell.length_c   1.000
_cell.angle_alpha   90.00
_cell.angle_beta   90.00
_cell.angle_gamma   90.00
#
_symmetry.space_group_name_H-M   'P 1'
#
loop_
_entity.id
_entity.type
_entity.pdbx_description
1 polymer ?
#
loop_
_entity_poly.entity_id
_entity_poly.type
_entity_poly.pdbx_seq_one_letter_code
_entity_poly.pdbx_strand_id
1 'polypeptide(L)'
;MDYESSRSVYAQNGSANRRSSQETQPSQTEVPTWEEKPRSLKDLVIRGKYPCIVKVNSSVVKKYMGHTTGGDGTHGVAEEVLHVIELRRHKMVVGTKLHWERMTSDYTRTDKHFQINVAQKGWFEVLPENGQPVEYFDTIHAIVGLRCKQFLVRTSLVGYQLSSENGVSSWVPLEIRPGEILTTGIIHMDQKKTKKKTLFRRLFSWSNNSDKKEKELKYLQCFDSEHREIMVPLIMTGVFSPVGEPTSTNYDAVYSLHDLISAFNLPLKVQLIHTDAHSAGAIPSGVVLLERLQDNDSVLVSTHPYDENVTPTFEIPLNDDIQVFKEKIKKSKTQSIVSNSNVALIENGDDVVDNIQINLPIRIQRA
;
A
#
# COMPACT_ATOMS: atom_id res chain seq x y z
N MET A 1 -35.45 -32.95 12.16
CA MET A 1 -36.21 -32.23 11.12
C MET A 1 -35.37 -32.32 9.88
N ASP A 2 -35.64 -33.39 9.14
CA ASP A 2 -35.05 -33.72 7.86
C ASP A 2 -35.61 -32.80 6.78
N TYR A 3 -34.77 -32.36 5.85
CA TYR A 3 -35.25 -31.82 4.58
C TYR A 3 -34.43 -32.38 3.43
N GLU A 4 -35.19 -32.80 2.43
CA GLU A 4 -34.85 -33.79 1.42
C GLU A 4 -34.03 -33.22 0.25
N SER A 5 -33.15 -34.10 -0.21
CA SER A 5 -32.79 -34.39 -1.60
C SER A 5 -33.85 -33.97 -2.64
N SER A 6 -33.41 -33.28 -3.71
CA SER A 6 -34.11 -33.27 -4.99
C SER A 6 -33.11 -33.33 -6.15
N ARG A 7 -33.19 -34.44 -6.87
CA ARG A 7 -32.53 -34.75 -8.15
C ARG A 7 -33.43 -34.34 -9.32
N SER A 8 -32.82 -34.35 -10.52
CA SER A 8 -33.41 -34.62 -11.84
C SER A 8 -33.89 -33.36 -12.61
N VAL A 9 -33.81 -33.20 -13.95
CA VAL A 9 -33.55 -34.10 -15.10
C VAL A 9 -33.22 -33.26 -16.35
N TYR A 10 -32.50 -33.90 -17.28
CA TYR A 10 -32.20 -33.65 -18.71
C TYR A 10 -32.93 -32.57 -19.52
N ALA A 11 -32.17 -31.94 -20.44
CA ALA A 11 -32.60 -31.77 -21.84
C ALA A 11 -31.38 -31.75 -22.80
N GLN A 12 -31.33 -32.75 -23.69
CA GLN A 12 -30.50 -32.79 -24.89
C GLN A 12 -31.20 -32.05 -26.04
N ASN A 13 -30.44 -31.34 -26.86
CA ASN A 13 -30.63 -31.04 -28.30
C ASN A 13 -29.42 -30.19 -28.71
N GLY A 14 -28.54 -30.51 -29.66
CA GLY A 14 -28.73 -31.20 -30.94
C GLY A 14 -28.55 -30.18 -32.06
N SER A 15 -27.33 -29.99 -32.59
CA SER A 15 -27.04 -29.41 -33.91
C SER A 15 -25.56 -29.58 -34.27
N ALA A 16 -25.27 -30.61 -35.06
CA ALA A 16 -23.94 -30.91 -35.58
C ALA A 16 -23.65 -30.03 -36.81
N ASN A 17 -22.76 -29.05 -36.66
CA ASN A 17 -22.25 -28.25 -37.76
C ASN A 17 -20.86 -28.80 -38.15
N ARG A 18 -20.81 -29.64 -39.19
CA ARG A 18 -19.57 -30.17 -39.78
C ARG A 18 -18.85 -29.02 -40.52
N ARG A 19 -17.94 -28.32 -39.83
CA ARG A 19 -16.90 -27.52 -40.48
C ARG A 19 -15.73 -28.43 -40.84
N SER A 20 -15.31 -28.38 -42.11
CA SER A 20 -14.16 -29.09 -42.63
C SER A 20 -12.89 -28.69 -41.87
N SER A 21 -12.25 -29.68 -41.24
CA SER A 21 -10.93 -29.54 -40.63
C SER A 21 -9.90 -29.24 -41.72
N GLN A 22 -9.55 -27.96 -41.90
CA GLN A 22 -8.30 -27.62 -42.57
C GLN A 22 -7.18 -27.98 -41.60
N GLU A 23 -6.40 -28.97 -41.99
CA GLU A 23 -5.20 -29.45 -41.30
C GLU A 23 -4.13 -28.35 -41.38
N THR A 24 -4.14 -27.46 -40.38
CA THR A 24 -3.15 -26.39 -40.25
C THR A 24 -1.80 -27.05 -39.97
N GLN A 25 -0.90 -27.03 -40.97
CA GLN A 25 0.47 -27.52 -40.79
C GLN A 25 1.13 -26.82 -39.57
N PRO A 26 1.82 -27.57 -38.69
CA PRO A 26 2.51 -26.99 -37.56
C PRO A 26 3.60 -26.04 -38.10
N SER A 27 3.43 -24.75 -37.84
CA SER A 27 4.45 -23.74 -38.09
C SER A 27 5.72 -24.16 -37.35
N GLN A 28 6.80 -24.41 -38.09
CA GLN A 28 8.10 -24.69 -37.50
C GLN A 28 8.51 -23.50 -36.63
N THR A 29 8.46 -23.66 -35.31
CA THR A 29 8.91 -22.65 -34.36
C THR A 29 10.42 -22.51 -34.53
N GLU A 30 10.87 -21.35 -35.02
CA GLU A 30 12.31 -21.10 -35.15
C GLU A 30 12.97 -21.22 -33.79
N VAL A 31 14.01 -22.06 -33.68
CA VAL A 31 14.79 -22.19 -32.46
C VAL A 31 15.56 -20.87 -32.24
N PRO A 32 15.40 -20.21 -31.08
CA PRO A 32 16.10 -18.96 -30.80
C PRO A 32 17.61 -19.18 -30.79
N THR A 33 18.34 -18.28 -31.45
CA THR A 33 19.81 -18.30 -31.48
C THR A 33 20.38 -17.34 -30.46
N TRP A 34 21.32 -17.79 -29.63
CA TRP A 34 21.89 -16.99 -28.54
C TRP A 34 23.24 -16.35 -28.91
N GLU A 35 23.58 -15.24 -28.26
CA GLU A 35 24.95 -14.73 -28.22
C GLU A 35 25.90 -15.78 -27.61
N GLU A 36 27.15 -15.82 -28.08
CA GLU A 36 28.14 -16.81 -27.61
C GLU A 36 28.84 -16.38 -26.32
N LYS A 37 28.99 -15.06 -26.15
CA LYS A 37 29.68 -14.49 -24.99
C LYS A 37 28.65 -14.04 -23.96
N PRO A 38 28.70 -14.53 -22.71
CA PRO A 38 27.85 -14.01 -21.65
C PRO A 38 28.20 -12.55 -21.37
N ARG A 39 27.21 -11.77 -20.97
CA ARG A 39 27.37 -10.39 -20.53
C ARG A 39 26.75 -10.23 -19.16
N SER A 40 27.24 -9.28 -18.37
CA SER A 40 26.53 -8.89 -17.17
C SER A 40 25.17 -8.30 -17.55
N LEU A 41 24.13 -8.59 -16.76
CA LEU A 41 22.80 -8.02 -16.93
C LEU A 41 22.88 -6.50 -16.91
N LYS A 42 23.71 -5.94 -16.03
CA LYS A 42 24.00 -4.50 -15.94
C LYS A 42 24.51 -3.92 -17.26
N ASP A 43 25.49 -4.54 -17.90
CA ASP A 43 26.02 -4.06 -19.19
C ASP A 43 24.99 -4.17 -20.32
N LEU A 44 24.21 -5.25 -20.31
CA LEU A 44 23.12 -5.46 -21.26
C LEU A 44 22.09 -4.33 -21.15
N VAL A 45 21.72 -4.00 -19.91
CA VAL A 45 20.71 -3.02 -19.54
C VAL A 45 21.12 -1.60 -19.90
N ILE A 46 22.34 -1.19 -19.51
CA ILE A 46 22.86 0.16 -19.75
C ILE A 46 22.98 0.48 -21.25
N ARG A 47 23.28 -0.53 -22.07
CA ARG A 47 23.49 -0.37 -23.53
C ARG A 47 22.28 -0.76 -24.36
N GLY A 48 21.28 -1.38 -23.75
CA GLY A 48 20.23 -2.10 -24.41
C GLY A 48 19.06 -1.23 -24.86
N LYS A 49 18.33 -1.73 -25.85
CA LYS A 49 16.93 -1.36 -26.05
C LYS A 49 16.08 -2.48 -25.45
N TYR A 50 15.06 -2.08 -24.69
CA TYR A 50 14.04 -2.97 -24.15
C TYR A 50 12.79 -2.92 -25.02
N PRO A 51 11.95 -3.97 -24.97
CA PRO A 51 12.17 -5.22 -24.25
C PRO A 51 13.20 -6.14 -24.96
N CYS A 52 13.78 -7.11 -24.25
CA CYS A 52 14.66 -8.11 -24.88
C CYS A 52 14.63 -9.48 -24.18
N ILE A 53 14.96 -10.55 -24.91
CA ILE A 53 14.97 -11.92 -24.38
C ILE A 53 16.40 -12.31 -24.03
N VAL A 54 16.57 -12.90 -22.85
CA VAL A 54 17.85 -13.36 -22.33
C VAL A 54 17.75 -14.77 -21.79
N LYS A 55 18.84 -15.50 -21.86
CA LYS A 55 19.02 -16.80 -21.22
C LYS A 55 19.95 -16.67 -20.03
N VAL A 56 19.59 -17.25 -18.90
CA VAL A 56 20.30 -17.14 -17.61
C VAL A 56 20.34 -18.50 -16.90
N ASN A 57 21.33 -18.69 -16.02
CA ASN A 57 21.36 -19.86 -15.16
C ASN A 57 20.23 -19.79 -14.13
N SER A 58 19.35 -20.80 -14.10
CA SER A 58 18.18 -20.84 -13.20
C SER A 58 18.56 -20.68 -11.72
N SER A 59 19.70 -21.24 -11.30
CA SER A 59 20.12 -21.20 -9.89
C SER A 59 20.36 -19.78 -9.38
N VAL A 60 20.73 -18.86 -10.28
CA VAL A 60 21.02 -17.47 -9.94
C VAL A 60 19.74 -16.65 -9.76
N VAL A 61 18.68 -16.97 -10.51
CA VAL A 61 17.44 -16.17 -10.55
C VAL A 61 16.31 -16.74 -9.70
N LYS A 62 16.39 -18.02 -9.31
CA LYS A 62 15.39 -18.68 -8.45
C LYS A 62 15.08 -17.94 -7.15
N LYS A 63 16.07 -17.22 -6.57
CA LYS A 63 15.85 -16.41 -5.35
C LYS A 63 14.90 -15.21 -5.55
N TYR A 64 14.67 -14.75 -6.78
CA TYR A 64 13.78 -13.62 -7.08
C TYR A 64 12.40 -14.05 -7.57
N MET A 65 12.25 -15.28 -8.06
CA MET A 65 11.01 -15.78 -8.66
C MET A 65 9.90 -16.08 -7.63
N GLY A 66 10.14 -15.80 -6.35
CA GLY A 66 9.27 -16.23 -5.26
C GLY A 66 9.30 -17.76 -5.07
N HIS A 67 8.82 -18.25 -3.93
CA HIS A 67 8.73 -19.68 -3.67
C HIS A 67 7.67 -20.34 -4.57
N THR A 68 7.95 -20.56 -5.84
CA THR A 68 7.22 -21.57 -6.62
C THR A 68 7.59 -22.93 -6.04
N THR A 69 6.79 -23.35 -5.07
CA THR A 69 6.83 -24.67 -4.45
C THR A 69 6.64 -25.74 -5.50
N GLY A 70 7.59 -26.67 -5.60
CA GLY A 70 7.34 -27.97 -6.22
C GLY A 70 8.26 -28.29 -7.39
N GLY A 71 9.32 -29.04 -7.10
CA GLY A 71 10.18 -29.63 -8.12
C GLY A 71 11.50 -30.09 -7.53
N ASP A 72 11.43 -30.94 -6.49
CA ASP A 72 12.61 -31.56 -5.91
C ASP A 72 13.18 -32.57 -6.92
N GLY A 73 14.47 -32.49 -7.23
CA GLY A 73 15.23 -33.69 -7.62
C GLY A 73 15.69 -33.89 -9.07
N THR A 74 15.97 -32.86 -9.88
CA THR A 74 16.88 -33.05 -11.03
C THR A 74 18.04 -32.06 -11.02
N HIS A 75 19.24 -32.54 -10.69
CA HIS A 75 20.51 -31.80 -10.60
C HIS A 75 21.10 -31.36 -11.96
N GLY A 76 20.24 -31.03 -12.94
CA GLY A 76 20.68 -30.38 -14.18
C GLY A 76 20.90 -28.89 -13.95
N VAL A 77 21.93 -28.30 -14.60
CA VAL A 77 22.03 -26.85 -14.73
C VAL A 77 20.91 -26.40 -15.65
N ALA A 78 19.71 -26.22 -15.11
CA ALA A 78 18.58 -25.70 -15.87
C ALA A 78 18.88 -24.25 -16.24
N GLU A 79 18.74 -23.92 -17.52
CA GLU A 79 18.76 -22.55 -18.02
C GLU A 79 17.32 -22.03 -18.03
N GLU A 80 17.11 -20.80 -17.56
CA GLU A 80 15.84 -20.09 -17.71
C GLU A 80 15.94 -19.08 -18.86
N VAL A 81 14.83 -18.89 -19.56
CA VAL A 81 14.69 -17.81 -20.54
C VAL A 81 13.81 -16.74 -19.94
N LEU A 82 14.36 -15.54 -19.80
CA LEU A 82 13.69 -14.38 -19.23
C LEU A 82 13.40 -13.34 -20.31
N HIS A 83 12.25 -12.69 -20.17
CA HIS A 83 11.91 -11.47 -20.89
C HIS A 83 12.28 -10.28 -20.01
N VAL A 84 13.23 -9.47 -20.45
CA VAL A 84 13.63 -8.23 -19.79
C VAL A 84 12.75 -7.09 -20.28
N ILE A 85 11.91 -6.57 -19.40
CA ILE A 85 10.81 -5.67 -19.74
C ILE A 85 11.26 -4.21 -19.65
N GLU A 86 11.74 -3.77 -18.48
CA GLU A 86 12.12 -2.38 -18.23
C GLU A 86 13.17 -2.23 -17.12
N LEU A 87 13.90 -1.11 -17.14
CA LEU A 87 14.79 -0.67 -16.06
C LEU A 87 13.99 0.16 -15.06
N ARG A 88 14.03 -0.23 -13.78
CA ARG A 88 13.42 0.51 -12.67
C ARG A 88 14.49 1.12 -11.80
N ARG A 89 14.22 2.34 -11.32
CA ARG A 89 15.09 3.05 -10.38
C ARG A 89 14.33 3.28 -9.09
N HIS A 90 14.85 2.74 -8.01
CA HIS A 90 14.27 2.88 -6.68
C HIS A 90 15.13 3.81 -5.85
N LYS A 91 14.50 4.81 -5.25
CA LYS A 91 15.13 5.62 -4.22
C LYS A 91 14.97 4.89 -2.89
N MET A 92 16.08 4.55 -2.26
CA MET A 92 16.12 3.82 -1.00
C MET A 92 16.64 4.71 0.12
N VAL A 93 16.15 4.49 1.33
CA VAL A 93 16.72 5.02 2.57
C VAL A 93 17.46 3.88 3.26
N VAL A 94 18.76 4.07 3.48
CA VAL A 94 19.57 3.16 4.28
C VAL A 94 19.46 3.57 5.74
N GLY A 95 19.23 2.61 6.62
CA GLY A 95 19.14 2.88 8.05
C GLY A 95 19.58 1.74 8.93
N THR A 96 19.65 2.03 10.22
CA THR A 96 20.11 1.13 11.28
C THR A 96 19.05 1.06 12.38
N LYS A 97 18.71 -0.15 12.82
CA LYS A 97 17.74 -0.30 13.93
C LYS A 97 18.37 0.16 15.23
N LEU A 98 17.60 0.90 16.03
CA LEU A 98 18.02 1.37 17.34
C LEU A 98 17.39 0.52 18.44
N HIS A 99 18.12 0.38 19.55
CA HIS A 99 17.64 -0.29 20.77
C HIS A 99 17.65 0.69 21.93
N TRP A 100 16.54 0.76 22.68
CA TRP A 100 16.47 1.59 23.88
C TRP A 100 17.20 0.93 25.04
N GLU A 101 18.28 1.55 25.50
CA GLU A 101 19.05 1.08 26.65
C GLU A 101 18.58 1.78 27.93
N ARG A 102 17.93 1.02 28.81
CA ARG A 102 17.31 1.57 30.04
C ARG A 102 18.32 2.18 31.03
N MET A 103 19.55 1.67 31.06
CA MET A 103 20.59 2.14 31.99
C MET A 103 21.05 3.56 31.65
N THR A 104 21.25 3.82 30.36
CA THR A 104 21.68 5.13 29.85
C THR A 104 20.49 6.03 29.53
N SER A 105 19.28 5.46 29.42
CA SER A 105 18.09 6.14 28.92
C SER A 105 18.35 6.79 27.55
N ASP A 106 19.03 6.06 26.67
CA ASP A 106 19.33 6.48 25.30
C ASP A 106 19.18 5.31 24.31
N TYR A 107 19.14 5.65 23.02
CA TYR A 107 19.13 4.69 21.93
C TYR A 107 20.54 4.35 21.47
N THR A 108 20.87 3.06 21.50
CA THR A 108 22.11 2.53 20.95
C THR A 108 21.88 1.91 19.58
N ARG A 109 22.89 2.00 18.69
CA ARG A 109 22.84 1.38 17.36
C ARG A 109 22.98 -0.13 17.49
N THR A 110 22.16 -0.87 16.76
CA THR A 110 22.33 -2.32 16.58
C THR A 110 23.15 -2.59 15.32
N ASP A 111 23.65 -3.82 15.15
CA ASP A 111 24.34 -4.25 13.93
C ASP A 111 23.39 -4.54 12.75
N LYS A 112 22.09 -4.30 12.93
CA LYS A 112 21.06 -4.59 11.92
C LYS A 112 20.85 -3.36 11.03
N HIS A 113 21.38 -3.45 9.81
CA HIS A 113 21.13 -2.50 8.74
C HIS A 113 19.95 -2.94 7.87
N PHE A 114 19.26 -1.98 7.28
CA PHE A 114 18.13 -2.23 6.39
C PHE A 114 18.06 -1.15 5.30
N GLN A 115 17.32 -1.44 4.24
CA GLN A 115 17.02 -0.50 3.16
C GLN A 115 15.50 -0.44 2.98
N ILE A 116 14.92 0.76 3.06
CA ILE A 116 13.48 0.98 2.84
C ILE A 116 13.32 1.70 1.52
N ASN A 117 12.45 1.21 0.64
CA ASN A 117 12.07 1.94 -0.56
C ASN A 117 11.26 3.18 -0.15
N VAL A 118 11.65 4.36 -0.64
CA VAL A 118 10.95 5.62 -0.34
C VAL A 118 9.48 5.58 -0.72
N ALA A 119 9.12 4.81 -1.75
CA ALA A 119 7.73 4.61 -2.18
C ALA A 119 6.94 3.64 -1.28
N GLN A 120 7.59 2.96 -0.34
CA GLN A 120 6.91 2.03 0.55
C GLN A 120 5.98 2.77 1.51
N LYS A 121 4.74 2.29 1.62
CA LYS A 121 3.71 2.87 2.48
C LYS A 121 4.04 2.63 3.96
N GLY A 122 4.10 3.70 4.72
CA GLY A 122 4.27 3.68 6.16
C GLY A 122 4.27 5.11 6.73
N TRP A 123 3.88 5.23 8.00
CA TRP A 123 3.83 6.49 8.73
C TRP A 123 4.91 6.50 9.80
N PHE A 124 5.73 7.54 9.78
CA PHE A 124 6.88 7.71 10.64
C PHE A 124 6.73 8.97 11.47
N GLU A 125 7.02 8.87 12.78
CA GLU A 125 7.22 10.03 13.64
C GLU A 125 8.72 10.31 13.80
N VAL A 126 9.10 11.58 13.84
CA VAL A 126 10.49 11.98 14.09
C VAL A 126 10.71 12.03 15.59
N LEU A 127 11.75 11.35 16.08
CA LEU A 127 12.11 11.42 17.48
C LEU A 127 12.94 12.69 17.73
N PRO A 128 12.58 13.53 18.71
CA PRO A 128 13.44 14.59 19.19
C PRO A 128 14.76 14.03 19.74
N GLU A 129 15.74 14.91 19.96
CA GLU A 129 17.07 14.52 20.44
C GLU A 129 17.03 13.76 21.78
N ASN A 130 16.05 14.07 22.63
CA ASN A 130 15.83 13.41 23.92
C ASN A 130 15.27 11.97 23.80
N GLY A 131 14.98 11.51 22.58
CA GLY A 131 14.47 10.17 22.30
C GLY A 131 13.03 9.91 22.76
N GLN A 132 12.31 10.93 23.22
CA GLN A 132 10.95 10.75 23.69
C GLN A 132 9.98 10.66 22.50
N PRO A 133 9.02 9.72 22.50
CA PRO A 133 7.97 9.69 21.49
C PRO A 133 7.17 10.99 21.50
N VAL A 134 6.68 11.35 20.33
CA VAL A 134 5.83 12.52 20.13
C VAL A 134 4.49 12.33 20.85
N GLU A 135 3.98 13.41 21.43
CA GLU A 135 2.67 13.38 22.07
C GLU A 135 1.56 13.26 21.01
N TYR A 136 0.61 12.35 21.24
CA TYR A 136 -0.54 12.18 20.37
C TYR A 136 -1.77 12.86 20.98
N PHE A 137 -2.78 13.07 20.14
CA PHE A 137 -4.06 13.63 20.55
C PHE A 137 -5.04 12.51 20.82
N ASP A 138 -5.75 12.59 21.95
CA ASP A 138 -6.66 11.54 22.40
C ASP A 138 -8.13 11.78 21.99
N THR A 139 -8.42 12.95 21.41
CA THR A 139 -9.77 13.36 20.99
C THR A 139 -9.76 14.09 19.66
N ILE A 140 -10.86 13.94 18.91
CA ILE A 140 -11.08 14.70 17.67
C ILE A 140 -11.19 16.20 17.96
N HIS A 141 -11.73 16.58 19.12
CA HIS A 141 -11.76 17.98 19.53
C HIS A 141 -10.37 18.61 19.62
N ALA A 142 -9.37 17.90 20.14
CA ALA A 142 -8.01 18.39 20.21
C ALA A 142 -7.37 18.53 18.82
N ILE A 143 -7.59 17.56 17.91
CA ILE A 143 -7.18 17.64 16.50
C ILE A 143 -7.75 18.88 15.80
N VAL A 144 -9.04 19.15 16.00
CA VAL A 144 -9.70 20.35 15.47
C VAL A 144 -9.05 21.63 16.02
N GLY A 145 -8.65 21.64 17.29
CA GLY A 145 -7.95 22.75 17.93
C GLY A 145 -6.61 23.09 17.26
N LEU A 146 -5.89 22.10 16.74
CA LEU A 146 -4.62 22.28 16.02
C LEU A 146 -4.80 22.88 14.62
N ARG A 147 -6.00 22.78 14.05
CA ARG A 147 -6.30 23.17 12.66
C ARG A 147 -5.39 22.48 11.63
N CYS A 148 -5.00 21.23 11.88
CA CYS A 148 -4.23 20.46 10.90
C CYS A 148 -5.11 20.13 9.68
N LYS A 149 -4.52 20.10 8.48
CA LYS A 149 -5.23 19.75 7.24
C LYS A 149 -5.59 18.27 7.18
N GLN A 150 -4.71 17.43 7.72
CA GLN A 150 -4.84 15.98 7.70
C GLN A 150 -4.39 15.41 9.05
N PHE A 151 -4.97 14.28 9.43
CA PHE A 151 -4.55 13.53 10.60
C PHE A 151 -4.61 12.02 10.33
N LEU A 152 -3.67 11.30 10.94
CA LEU A 152 -3.60 9.85 10.98
C LEU A 152 -4.45 9.32 12.13
N VAL A 153 -5.26 8.32 11.82
CA VAL A 153 -5.98 7.51 12.81
C VAL A 153 -5.07 6.36 13.26
N ARG A 154 -4.71 6.31 14.56
CA ARG A 154 -3.83 5.26 15.12
C ARG A 154 -4.60 4.16 15.85
N THR A 155 -5.84 4.42 16.23
CA THR A 155 -6.78 3.45 16.81
C THR A 155 -8.10 3.52 16.07
N SER A 156 -8.77 2.40 15.84
CA SER A 156 -10.05 2.41 15.13
C SER A 156 -11.08 3.30 15.80
N LEU A 157 -11.92 3.94 15.00
CA LEU A 157 -13.05 4.73 15.48
C LEU A 157 -14.25 4.57 14.54
N VAL A 158 -15.42 5.00 14.99
CA VAL A 158 -16.64 4.95 14.17
C VAL A 158 -17.01 6.37 13.73
N GLY A 159 -17.01 6.57 12.42
CA GLY A 159 -17.60 7.74 11.77
C GLY A 159 -18.96 7.41 11.16
N TYR A 160 -19.51 8.35 10.41
CA TYR A 160 -20.72 8.14 9.64
C TYR A 160 -20.50 8.58 8.19
N GLN A 161 -20.88 7.76 7.23
CA GLN A 161 -20.88 8.12 5.81
C GLN A 161 -22.31 8.24 5.29
N LEU A 162 -22.51 9.08 4.27
CA LEU A 162 -23.81 9.22 3.63
C LEU A 162 -24.01 8.06 2.65
N SER A 163 -24.93 7.16 2.96
CA SER A 163 -25.39 6.13 2.04
C SER A 163 -26.66 6.58 1.33
N SER A 164 -26.78 6.30 0.04
CA SER A 164 -27.98 6.58 -0.75
C SER A 164 -28.49 5.28 -1.36
N GLU A 165 -29.53 4.72 -0.74
CA GLU A 165 -30.15 3.48 -1.21
C GLU A 165 -31.61 3.76 -1.58
N ASN A 166 -32.03 3.35 -2.78
CA ASN A 166 -33.41 3.55 -3.28
C ASN A 166 -33.88 5.02 -3.24
N GLY A 167 -32.97 5.98 -3.45
CA GLY A 167 -33.27 7.42 -3.40
C GLY A 167 -33.45 8.00 -1.99
N VAL A 168 -33.22 7.20 -0.95
CA VAL A 168 -33.23 7.66 0.45
C VAL A 168 -31.79 7.78 0.93
N SER A 169 -31.39 9.00 1.28
CA SER A 169 -30.08 9.26 1.88
C SER A 169 -30.12 9.11 3.40
N SER A 170 -29.23 8.29 3.95
CA SER A 170 -29.10 8.07 5.39
C SER A 170 -27.64 8.00 5.81
N TRP A 171 -27.33 8.54 6.98
CA TRP A 171 -26.01 8.43 7.58
C TRP A 171 -25.86 7.04 8.21
N VAL A 172 -24.93 6.25 7.70
CA VAL A 172 -24.65 4.89 8.18
C VAL A 172 -23.29 4.85 8.89
N PRO A 173 -23.13 4.08 9.98
CA PRO A 173 -21.84 3.92 10.63
C PRO A 173 -20.77 3.39 9.67
N LEU A 174 -19.56 3.93 9.77
CA LEU A 174 -18.37 3.48 9.04
C LEU A 174 -17.23 3.30 10.05
N GLU A 175 -16.62 2.13 10.06
CA GLU A 175 -15.38 1.91 10.81
C GLU A 175 -14.22 2.55 10.03
N ILE A 176 -13.49 3.43 10.70
CA ILE A 176 -12.24 4.01 10.20
C ILE A 176 -11.10 3.24 10.87
N ARG A 177 -10.24 2.62 10.07
CA ARG A 177 -9.20 1.71 10.53
C ARG A 177 -7.92 2.47 10.93
N PRO A 178 -7.08 1.89 11.82
CA PRO A 178 -5.72 2.39 12.03
C PRO A 178 -4.96 2.47 10.71
N GLY A 179 -4.16 3.53 10.53
CA GLY A 179 -3.41 3.75 9.29
C GLY A 179 -4.09 4.66 8.29
N GLU A 180 -5.40 4.86 8.41
CA GLU A 180 -6.17 5.73 7.52
C GLU A 180 -5.89 7.21 7.82
N ILE A 181 -5.87 8.00 6.75
CA ILE A 181 -5.69 9.45 6.79
C ILE A 181 -7.00 10.12 6.49
N LEU A 182 -7.38 11.05 7.36
CA LEU A 182 -8.55 11.88 7.17
C LEU A 182 -8.13 13.33 6.93
N THR A 183 -8.64 13.90 5.85
CA THR A 183 -8.53 15.33 5.55
C THR A 183 -9.64 16.07 6.28
N THR A 184 -9.30 17.12 7.01
CA THR A 184 -10.24 17.89 7.83
C THR A 184 -11.06 18.85 6.97
N GLY A 185 -12.37 18.90 7.25
CA GLY A 185 -13.33 19.80 6.64
C GLY A 185 -13.94 20.76 7.67
N ILE A 186 -15.21 21.08 7.49
CA ILE A 186 -15.93 22.00 8.39
C ILE A 186 -16.54 21.25 9.59
N ILE A 187 -16.80 22.00 10.67
CA ILE A 187 -17.51 21.47 11.85
C ILE A 187 -19.00 21.69 11.65
N HIS A 188 -19.77 20.60 11.60
CA HIS A 188 -21.23 20.63 11.61
C HIS A 188 -21.76 20.59 13.05
N MET A 189 -22.77 21.42 13.31
CA MET A 189 -23.53 21.38 14.55
C MET A 189 -24.86 20.72 14.26
N ASP A 190 -25.21 19.66 14.99
CA ASP A 190 -26.54 19.06 14.91
C ASP A 190 -27.55 20.04 15.47
N GLN A 191 -28.14 20.83 14.58
CA GLN A 191 -29.29 21.65 14.90
C GLN A 191 -30.50 20.71 14.99
N LYS A 192 -30.58 19.96 16.10
CA LYS A 192 -31.86 19.39 16.52
C LYS A 192 -32.83 20.55 16.56
N LYS A 193 -33.69 20.63 15.55
CA LYS A 193 -34.84 21.53 15.54
C LYS A 193 -35.61 21.17 16.80
N THR A 194 -35.42 21.97 17.84
CA THR A 194 -36.19 21.90 19.07
C THR A 194 -37.62 22.11 18.60
N LYS A 195 -38.35 21.01 18.36
CA LYS A 195 -39.74 21.04 17.96
C LYS A 195 -40.40 22.01 18.91
N LYS A 196 -40.91 23.12 18.36
CA LYS A 196 -41.46 24.27 19.08
C LYS A 196 -42.11 23.77 20.37
N LYS A 197 -41.50 24.09 21.51
CA LYS A 197 -42.06 23.80 22.83
C LYS A 197 -43.50 24.29 22.80
N THR A 198 -44.45 23.35 22.80
CA THR A 198 -45.85 23.60 23.04
C THR A 198 -45.96 24.49 24.28
N LEU A 199 -46.66 25.62 24.15
CA LEU A 199 -46.78 26.69 25.16
C LEU A 199 -47.43 26.26 26.49
N PHE A 200 -47.67 24.96 26.71
CA PHE A 200 -48.34 24.40 27.88
C PHE A 200 -47.42 23.88 28.99
N ARG A 201 -46.08 23.89 28.83
CA ARG A 201 -45.16 23.46 29.91
C ARG A 201 -44.85 24.52 30.98
N ARG A 202 -45.45 25.71 30.92
CA ARG A 202 -45.16 26.83 31.85
C ARG A 202 -45.81 26.71 33.24
N LEU A 203 -46.54 25.63 33.55
CA LEU A 203 -47.28 25.55 34.82
C LEU A 203 -46.84 24.46 35.80
N PHE A 204 -45.87 23.58 35.49
CA PHE A 204 -45.52 22.48 36.41
C PHE A 204 -44.03 22.09 36.52
N SER A 205 -43.05 22.93 36.16
CA SER A 205 -41.64 22.60 36.39
C SER A 205 -40.99 23.48 37.47
N TRP A 206 -41.49 23.35 38.70
CA TRP A 206 -40.81 23.81 39.91
C TRP A 206 -40.19 22.58 40.59
N SER A 207 -39.11 22.06 40.02
CA SER A 207 -38.30 21.03 40.67
C SER A 207 -36.86 21.15 40.20
N ASN A 208 -36.01 21.38 41.19
CA ASN A 208 -34.56 21.51 41.24
C ASN A 208 -33.76 20.92 40.05
N ASN A 209 -33.10 21.83 39.34
CA ASN A 209 -31.64 21.93 39.28
C ASN A 209 -30.87 20.64 38.92
N SER A 210 -31.12 20.10 37.73
CA SER A 210 -30.03 19.48 36.95
C SER A 210 -30.02 20.07 35.55
N ASP A 211 -29.28 21.17 35.40
CA ASP A 211 -28.85 21.73 34.12
C ASP A 211 -27.93 20.72 33.40
N LYS A 212 -28.49 19.58 32.98
CA LYS A 212 -27.94 18.81 31.88
C LYS A 212 -28.15 19.67 30.64
N LYS A 213 -27.26 20.65 30.43
CA LYS A 213 -27.07 21.29 29.13
C LYS A 213 -26.95 20.15 28.14
N GLU A 214 -27.99 19.95 27.34
CA GLU A 214 -27.96 19.04 26.21
C GLU A 214 -26.81 19.52 25.35
N LYS A 215 -25.64 18.87 25.49
CA LYS A 215 -24.44 19.26 24.76
C LYS A 215 -24.78 19.05 23.30
N GLU A 216 -24.91 20.15 22.56
CA GLU A 216 -25.09 20.11 21.10
C GLU A 216 -24.00 19.22 20.51
N LEU A 217 -24.42 18.14 19.84
CA LEU A 217 -23.51 17.22 19.20
C LEU A 217 -22.88 17.93 18.00
N LYS A 218 -21.55 17.93 17.98
CA LYS A 218 -20.75 18.50 16.89
C LYS A 218 -20.04 17.38 16.17
N TYR A 219 -19.97 17.49 14.85
CA TYR A 219 -19.32 16.55 13.97
C TYR A 219 -18.25 17.27 13.16
N LEU A 220 -17.09 16.67 13.03
CA LEU A 220 -16.05 17.09 12.09
C LEU A 220 -16.35 16.39 10.77
N GLN A 221 -16.56 17.16 9.70
CA GLN A 221 -16.53 16.62 8.35
C GLN A 221 -15.09 16.25 8.02
N CYS A 222 -14.89 15.04 7.54
CA CYS A 222 -13.62 14.51 7.09
C CYS A 222 -13.77 13.93 5.68
N PHE A 223 -12.64 13.79 4.98
CA PHE A 223 -12.55 13.08 3.72
C PHE A 223 -11.41 12.07 3.76
N ASP A 224 -11.65 10.84 3.35
CA ASP A 224 -10.60 9.83 3.24
C ASP A 224 -9.81 9.94 1.91
N SER A 225 -8.94 8.97 1.65
CA SER A 225 -8.14 8.91 0.43
C SER A 225 -8.95 8.67 -0.85
N GLU A 226 -10.19 8.17 -0.73
CA GLU A 226 -11.13 7.97 -1.84
C GLU A 226 -12.07 9.17 -2.01
N HIS A 227 -11.83 10.27 -1.28
CA HIS A 227 -12.69 11.45 -1.23
C HIS A 227 -14.11 11.17 -0.71
N ARG A 228 -14.31 10.07 0.03
CA ARG A 228 -15.60 9.78 0.68
C ARG A 228 -15.77 10.69 1.88
N GLU A 229 -16.95 11.28 2.01
CA GLU A 229 -17.29 12.17 3.11
C GLU A 229 -17.64 11.36 4.36
N ILE A 230 -16.97 11.67 5.47
CA ILE A 230 -17.14 10.99 6.76
C ILE A 230 -17.38 12.02 7.85
N MET A 231 -18.47 11.89 8.59
CA MET A 231 -18.80 12.71 9.76
C MET A 231 -18.29 12.03 11.03
N VAL A 232 -17.34 12.64 11.71
CA VAL A 232 -16.75 12.11 12.95
C VAL A 232 -17.22 12.95 14.14
N PRO A 233 -17.91 12.39 15.15
CA PRO A 233 -18.32 13.16 16.32
C PRO A 233 -17.11 13.73 17.08
N LEU A 234 -17.15 15.02 17.44
CA LEU A 234 -16.05 15.70 18.17
C LEU A 234 -15.78 15.10 19.56
N ILE A 235 -16.77 14.42 20.13
CA ILE A 235 -16.66 13.72 21.42
C ILE A 235 -15.90 12.39 21.31
N MET A 236 -15.55 11.96 20.10
CA MET A 236 -14.85 10.70 19.92
C MET A 236 -13.43 10.77 20.46
N THR A 237 -13.10 9.72 21.20
CA THR A 237 -11.77 9.45 21.75
C THR A 237 -11.07 8.41 20.89
N GLY A 238 -9.75 8.51 20.80
CA GLY A 238 -8.90 7.60 20.06
C GLY A 238 -7.45 8.01 20.22
N VAL A 239 -6.59 7.61 19.29
CA VAL A 239 -5.20 8.10 19.20
C VAL A 239 -5.04 8.68 17.81
N PHE A 240 -4.68 9.94 17.76
CA PHE A 240 -4.58 10.72 16.53
C PHE A 240 -3.24 11.44 16.46
N SER A 241 -2.67 11.52 15.25
CA SER A 241 -1.45 12.31 15.02
C SER A 241 -1.67 13.21 13.80
N PRO A 242 -1.30 14.49 13.85
CA PRO A 242 -1.38 15.35 12.68
C PRO A 242 -0.40 14.85 11.61
N VAL A 243 -0.76 15.01 10.33
CA VAL A 243 0.13 14.69 9.20
C VAL A 243 0.93 15.94 8.85
N GLY A 244 2.25 15.79 8.77
CA GLY A 244 3.16 16.89 8.46
C GLY A 244 3.23 17.18 6.96
N GLU A 245 3.60 18.42 6.62
CA GLU A 245 3.76 18.84 5.23
C GLU A 245 5.23 18.63 4.76
N PRO A 246 5.47 18.23 3.50
CA PRO A 246 6.83 17.95 3.00
C PRO A 246 7.79 19.15 3.05
N THR A 247 7.26 20.36 3.17
CA THR A 247 8.02 21.62 3.16
C THR A 247 8.22 22.24 4.54
N SER A 248 7.71 21.59 5.60
CA SER A 248 7.74 22.13 6.95
C SER A 248 8.21 21.08 7.94
N THR A 249 9.25 21.41 8.72
CA THR A 249 9.73 20.58 9.83
C THR A 249 8.77 20.73 11.01
N ASN A 250 7.86 19.79 11.18
CA ASN A 250 7.03 19.67 12.38
C ASN A 250 7.35 18.35 13.10
N TYR A 251 7.98 18.44 14.27
CA TYR A 251 8.33 17.26 15.07
C TYR A 251 7.11 16.63 15.74
N ASP A 252 5.99 17.36 15.86
CA ASP A 252 4.75 16.87 16.49
C ASP A 252 3.81 16.15 15.51
N ALA A 253 4.32 15.78 14.32
CA ALA A 253 3.54 15.20 13.24
C ALA A 253 4.13 13.88 12.72
N VAL A 254 3.29 13.13 12.03
CA VAL A 254 3.69 11.93 11.28
C VAL A 254 3.84 12.23 9.80
N TYR A 255 4.71 11.48 9.13
CA TYR A 255 5.04 11.67 7.72
C TYR A 255 5.06 10.33 6.98
N SER A 256 4.75 10.35 5.69
CA SER A 256 5.18 9.28 4.80
C SER A 256 6.72 9.31 4.69
N LEU A 257 7.36 8.19 4.33
CA LEU A 257 8.82 8.19 4.19
C LEU A 257 9.31 9.21 3.15
N HIS A 258 8.57 9.36 2.05
CA HIS A 258 8.83 10.34 1.00
C HIS A 258 8.80 11.78 1.52
N ASP A 259 7.76 12.13 2.28
CA ASP A 259 7.59 13.50 2.78
C ASP A 259 8.58 13.79 3.91
N LEU A 260 8.90 12.78 4.72
CA LEU A 260 9.88 12.87 5.80
C LEU A 260 11.27 13.21 5.28
N ILE A 261 11.77 12.52 4.25
CA ILE A 261 13.10 12.82 3.67
C ILE A 261 13.12 14.13 2.87
N SER A 262 11.95 14.70 2.57
CA SER A 262 11.83 16.01 1.92
C SER A 262 11.81 17.14 2.95
N ALA A 263 11.16 16.92 4.09
CA ALA A 263 11.06 17.88 5.18
C ALA A 263 12.32 17.92 6.06
N PHE A 264 13.01 16.80 6.26
CA PHE A 264 14.13 16.67 7.19
C PHE A 264 15.42 16.24 6.51
N ASN A 265 16.55 16.67 7.07
CA ASN A 265 17.88 16.21 6.66
C ASN A 265 18.24 14.89 7.36
N LEU A 266 19.00 14.04 6.65
CA LEU A 266 19.58 12.83 7.22
C LEU A 266 20.97 13.14 7.83
N PRO A 267 21.41 12.42 8.89
CA PRO A 267 20.71 11.31 9.54
C PRO A 267 19.57 11.73 10.48
N LEU A 268 18.53 10.89 10.61
CA LEU A 268 17.33 11.20 11.40
C LEU A 268 16.83 9.98 12.22
N LYS A 269 16.55 10.18 13.51
CA LYS A 269 15.89 9.16 14.35
C LYS A 269 14.38 9.21 14.11
N VAL A 270 13.78 8.09 13.74
CA VAL A 270 12.35 7.99 13.48
C VAL A 270 11.77 6.72 14.09
N GLN A 271 10.47 6.71 14.34
CA GLN A 271 9.74 5.52 14.77
C GLN A 271 8.62 5.20 13.78
N LEU A 272 8.53 3.93 13.40
CA LEU A 272 7.42 3.45 12.60
C LEU A 272 6.15 3.42 13.46
N ILE A 273 5.13 4.15 13.03
CA ILE A 273 3.82 4.22 13.68
C ILE A 273 2.84 3.24 13.09
N HIS A 274 2.79 3.18 11.76
CA HIS A 274 1.89 2.30 11.05
C HIS A 274 2.51 1.90 9.71
N THR A 275 2.31 0.67 9.29
CA THR A 275 2.71 0.17 7.96
C THR A 275 1.56 -0.67 7.41
N ASP A 276 1.45 -0.70 6.09
CA ASP A 276 0.56 -1.63 5.42
C ASP A 276 1.08 -3.06 5.60
N ALA A 277 0.23 -3.96 6.10
CA ALA A 277 0.54 -5.37 6.30
C ALA A 277 0.87 -6.09 4.98
N HIS A 278 0.40 -5.56 3.85
CA HIS A 278 0.59 -6.15 2.51
C HIS A 278 1.82 -5.64 1.78
N SER A 279 2.56 -4.69 2.37
CA SER A 279 3.74 -4.16 1.70
C SER A 279 4.83 -5.24 1.59
N ALA A 280 5.22 -5.54 0.35
CA ALA A 280 6.29 -6.50 0.04
C ALA A 280 7.65 -5.92 0.48
N GLY A 281 7.98 -6.15 1.75
CA GLY A 281 9.19 -5.66 2.41
C GLY A 281 8.87 -5.26 3.83
N ALA A 282 9.49 -5.88 4.84
CA ALA A 282 9.20 -5.49 6.21
C ALA A 282 9.96 -4.19 6.56
N ILE A 283 9.24 -3.07 6.73
CA ILE A 283 9.82 -1.92 7.44
C ILE A 283 10.10 -2.38 8.87
N PRO A 284 11.34 -2.24 9.38
CA PRO A 284 11.66 -2.61 10.74
C PRO A 284 10.77 -1.86 11.74
N SER A 285 10.11 -2.60 12.61
CA SER A 285 9.35 -2.02 13.73
C SER A 285 10.27 -1.37 14.77
N GLY A 286 9.73 -0.39 15.49
CA GLY A 286 10.41 0.35 16.54
C GLY A 286 11.13 1.59 16.02
N VAL A 287 12.19 1.98 16.73
CA VAL A 287 12.98 3.17 16.42
C VAL A 287 14.13 2.81 15.49
N VAL A 288 14.33 3.64 14.47
CA VAL A 288 15.40 3.48 13.50
C VAL A 288 16.11 4.80 13.24
N LEU A 289 17.40 4.70 12.91
CA LEU A 289 18.19 5.80 12.40
C LEU A 289 18.21 5.70 10.88
N LEU A 290 17.58 6.65 10.21
CA LEU A 290 17.72 6.83 8.77
C LEU A 290 19.04 7.56 8.53
N GLU A 291 19.96 6.99 7.75
CA GLU A 291 21.34 7.49 7.68
C GLU A 291 21.62 8.24 6.37
N ARG A 292 21.21 7.66 5.24
CA ARG A 292 21.49 8.23 3.92
C ARG A 292 20.50 7.75 2.86
N LEU A 293 20.43 8.49 1.76
CA LEU A 293 19.75 8.08 0.55
C LEU A 293 20.69 7.26 -0.34
N GLN A 294 20.12 6.31 -1.06
CA GLN A 294 20.81 5.49 -2.04
C GLN A 294 19.87 5.18 -3.20
N ASP A 295 20.34 5.37 -4.42
CA ASP A 295 19.63 4.90 -5.61
C ASP A 295 19.97 3.43 -5.85
N ASN A 296 18.96 2.60 -6.03
CA ASN A 296 19.09 1.19 -6.39
C ASN A 296 18.37 0.95 -7.71
N ASP A 297 19.13 0.54 -8.72
CA ASP A 297 18.58 0.16 -10.01
C ASP A 297 18.24 -1.34 -10.01
N SER A 298 17.05 -1.68 -10.52
CA SER A 298 16.59 -3.04 -10.73
C SER A 298 16.04 -3.20 -12.15
N VAL A 299 15.89 -4.43 -12.61
CA VAL A 299 15.28 -4.72 -13.91
C VAL A 299 14.05 -5.55 -13.67
N LEU A 300 12.92 -5.11 -14.23
CA LEU A 300 11.69 -5.89 -14.25
C LEU A 300 11.82 -6.97 -15.31
N VAL A 301 11.63 -8.21 -14.90
CA VAL A 301 11.72 -9.38 -15.78
C VAL A 301 10.51 -10.29 -15.59
N SER A 302 10.28 -11.14 -16.58
CA SER A 302 9.28 -12.21 -16.56
C SER A 302 9.90 -13.49 -17.12
N THR A 303 9.33 -14.65 -16.83
CA THR A 303 9.63 -15.86 -17.62
C THR A 303 9.14 -15.70 -19.06
N HIS A 304 9.80 -16.36 -20.00
CA HIS A 304 9.41 -16.38 -21.41
C HIS A 304 8.56 -17.64 -21.71
N PRO A 305 7.45 -17.53 -22.47
CA PRO A 305 6.90 -16.30 -23.07
C PRO A 305 6.25 -15.37 -22.03
N TYR A 306 6.38 -14.07 -22.26
CA TYR A 306 5.74 -13.05 -21.43
C TYR A 306 4.34 -12.74 -21.97
N ASP A 307 3.38 -12.79 -21.06
CA ASP A 307 2.05 -12.24 -21.23
C ASP A 307 1.79 -11.32 -20.03
N GLU A 308 1.48 -10.05 -20.29
CA GLU A 308 1.30 -9.00 -19.26
C GLU A 308 0.22 -9.37 -18.23
N ASN A 309 -0.77 -10.18 -18.62
CA ASN A 309 -1.90 -10.54 -17.76
C ASN A 309 -1.73 -11.89 -17.05
N VAL A 310 -0.77 -12.71 -17.48
CA VAL A 310 -0.68 -14.11 -17.04
C VAL A 310 0.67 -14.41 -16.40
N THR A 311 1.76 -13.86 -16.95
CA THR A 311 3.10 -14.24 -16.52
C THR A 311 3.57 -13.36 -15.37
N PRO A 312 3.93 -13.93 -14.21
CA PRO A 312 4.38 -13.14 -13.07
C PRO A 312 5.68 -12.42 -13.39
N THR A 313 5.73 -11.13 -13.03
CA THR A 313 6.94 -10.33 -13.12
C THR A 313 7.66 -10.29 -11.78
N PHE A 314 8.99 -10.21 -11.82
CA PHE A 314 9.83 -10.02 -10.64
C PHE A 314 11.00 -9.09 -10.96
N GLU A 315 11.62 -8.54 -9.92
CA GLU A 315 12.72 -7.60 -10.08
C GLU A 315 14.07 -8.23 -9.74
N ILE A 316 15.07 -7.90 -10.56
CA ILE A 316 16.45 -8.31 -10.37
C ILE A 316 17.31 -7.07 -10.11
N PRO A 317 17.94 -6.92 -8.93
CA PRO A 317 18.86 -5.82 -8.66
C PRO A 317 20.08 -5.82 -9.59
N LEU A 318 20.44 -4.67 -10.15
CA LEU A 318 21.61 -4.55 -11.04
C LEU A 318 22.97 -4.65 -10.33
N ASN A 319 22.96 -4.60 -9.01
CA ASN A 319 24.18 -4.81 -8.20
C ASN A 319 24.56 -6.29 -8.10
N ASP A 320 23.66 -7.20 -8.45
CA ASP A 320 23.96 -8.63 -8.55
C ASP A 320 24.67 -8.92 -9.88
N ASP A 321 25.81 -9.62 -9.81
CA ASP A 321 26.61 -9.99 -11.00
C ASP A 321 25.97 -11.19 -11.73
N ILE A 322 24.90 -10.91 -12.47
CA ILE A 322 24.13 -11.91 -13.20
C ILE A 322 24.60 -11.94 -14.65
N GLN A 323 25.12 -13.09 -15.06
CA GLN A 323 25.59 -13.33 -16.42
C GLN A 323 24.46 -13.89 -17.29
N VAL A 324 24.23 -13.24 -18.43
CA VAL A 324 23.13 -13.58 -19.35
C VAL A 324 23.61 -13.68 -20.80
N PHE A 325 22.93 -14.51 -21.59
CA PHE A 325 23.11 -14.60 -23.04
C PHE A 325 21.91 -13.95 -23.74
N LYS A 326 22.14 -12.89 -24.52
CA LYS A 326 21.08 -12.22 -25.26
C LYS A 326 20.65 -13.04 -26.48
N GLU A 327 19.36 -13.02 -26.81
CA GLU A 327 18.89 -13.55 -28.09
C GLU A 327 19.43 -12.73 -29.29
N LYS A 328 19.97 -13.41 -30.31
CA LYS A 328 20.36 -12.83 -31.59
C LYS A 328 19.09 -12.60 -32.42
N ILE A 329 18.64 -11.34 -32.49
CA ILE A 329 17.54 -10.96 -33.39
C ILE A 329 18.02 -11.13 -34.84
N LYS A 330 17.48 -12.14 -35.54
CA LYS A 330 17.65 -12.24 -37.00
C LYS A 330 16.97 -11.01 -37.60
N LYS A 331 17.71 -10.17 -38.32
CA LYS A 331 17.13 -9.07 -39.09
C LYS A 331 16.25 -9.69 -40.17
N SER A 332 14.96 -9.87 -39.89
CA SER A 332 13.99 -10.19 -40.93
C SER A 332 13.99 -9.03 -41.92
N LYS A 333 14.14 -9.33 -43.22
CA LYS A 333 13.98 -8.31 -44.27
C LYS A 333 12.58 -7.72 -44.11
N THR A 334 12.52 -6.47 -43.65
CA THR A 334 11.29 -5.74 -43.35
C THR A 334 10.33 -5.77 -44.54
N GLN A 335 9.22 -6.50 -44.41
CA GLN A 335 7.98 -6.20 -45.14
C GLN A 335 7.16 -5.30 -44.22
N SER A 336 6.96 -4.06 -44.66
CA SER A 336 6.16 -3.04 -43.98
C SER A 336 4.69 -3.45 -43.98
N ILE A 337 4.15 -3.77 -42.81
CA ILE A 337 2.71 -3.88 -42.61
C ILE A 337 2.31 -2.94 -41.48
N VAL A 338 1.37 -2.06 -41.82
CA VAL A 338 0.74 -1.02 -41.01
C VAL A 338 -0.13 -1.68 -39.95
N SER A 339 0.06 -1.34 -38.68
CA SER A 339 -0.82 -1.74 -37.59
C SER A 339 -1.46 -0.51 -36.93
N ASN A 340 -2.79 -0.46 -37.03
CA ASN A 340 -3.67 0.39 -36.21
C ASN A 340 -3.93 -0.32 -34.88
N SER A 341 -3.87 0.40 -33.77
CA SER A 341 -4.37 -0.07 -32.47
C SER A 341 -5.14 1.04 -31.76
N ASN A 342 -6.39 0.73 -31.41
CA ASN A 342 -7.19 1.44 -30.40
C ASN A 342 -7.14 0.60 -29.11
N VAL A 343 -6.89 1.26 -27.98
CA VAL A 343 -6.83 0.67 -26.64
C VAL A 343 -8.00 1.21 -25.80
N ALA A 344 -8.70 0.33 -25.09
CA ALA A 344 -9.67 0.67 -24.06
C ALA A 344 -9.27 -0.01 -22.75
N LEU A 345 -9.35 0.76 -21.65
CA LEU A 345 -9.00 0.43 -20.27
C LEU A 345 -10.24 -0.06 -19.49
N ILE A 346 -10.10 -1.08 -18.62
CA ILE A 346 -11.01 -1.34 -17.48
C ILE A 346 -10.22 -1.90 -16.28
N GLU A 347 -10.64 -1.47 -15.08
CA GLU A 347 -10.07 -1.65 -13.74
C GLU A 347 -10.53 -2.91 -12.97
N ASN A 348 -9.62 -3.37 -12.08
CA ASN A 348 -9.68 -3.85 -10.68
C ASN A 348 -10.84 -4.69 -10.08
N GLY A 349 -10.45 -5.60 -9.18
CA GLY A 349 -11.27 -6.24 -8.15
C GLY A 349 -10.44 -6.57 -6.88
N ASP A 350 -11.05 -6.33 -5.72
CA ASP A 350 -10.51 -6.38 -4.34
C ASP A 350 -10.41 -7.78 -3.72
N ASP A 351 -9.54 -7.94 -2.71
CA ASP A 351 -9.64 -9.02 -1.71
C ASP A 351 -9.28 -8.53 -0.28
N VAL A 352 -9.93 -9.16 0.70
CA VAL A 352 -10.08 -8.81 2.13
C VAL A 352 -8.90 -9.26 2.99
N VAL A 353 -8.43 -8.44 3.95
CA VAL A 353 -7.47 -8.89 5.00
C VAL A 353 -7.72 -8.32 6.40
N ASP A 354 -7.38 -9.16 7.40
CA ASP A 354 -7.47 -9.02 8.85
C ASP A 354 -6.39 -8.12 9.48
N ASN A 355 -6.78 -7.40 10.55
CA ASN A 355 -5.96 -6.45 11.30
C ASN A 355 -5.10 -7.11 12.40
N ILE A 356 -3.81 -6.76 12.48
CA ILE A 356 -2.92 -7.07 13.61
C ILE A 356 -2.69 -5.81 14.46
N GLN A 357 -2.95 -5.92 15.77
CA GLN A 357 -2.84 -4.84 16.74
C GLN A 357 -1.42 -4.77 17.33
N ILE A 358 -0.74 -3.64 17.21
CA ILE A 358 0.59 -3.38 17.81
C ILE A 358 0.41 -2.61 19.11
N ASN A 359 0.92 -3.13 20.23
CA ASN A 359 0.94 -2.44 21.52
C ASN A 359 2.10 -1.44 21.60
N LEU A 360 1.79 -0.18 21.89
CA LEU A 360 2.77 0.91 22.08
C LEU A 360 2.80 1.36 23.55
N PRO A 361 3.92 1.88 24.06
CA PRO A 361 3.98 2.59 25.33
C PRO A 361 3.30 3.97 25.21
N ILE A 362 2.28 4.21 26.04
CA ILE A 362 1.29 5.29 25.90
C ILE A 362 1.44 6.28 27.06
N ARG A 363 1.56 7.59 26.77
CA ARG A 363 1.30 8.69 27.74
C ARG A 363 0.30 9.67 27.13
N ILE A 364 -0.78 9.95 27.85
CA ILE A 364 -1.96 10.70 27.36
C ILE A 364 -1.88 12.12 27.90
N GLN A 365 -1.99 13.14 27.04
CA GLN A 365 -2.34 14.49 27.48
C GLN A 365 -3.84 14.55 27.69
N ARG A 366 -4.28 14.78 28.93
CA ARG A 366 -5.67 15.18 29.18
C ARG A 366 -5.74 16.70 29.00
N ALA A 367 -6.49 17.14 28.00
CA ALA A 367 -6.89 18.54 27.86
C ALA A 367 -7.76 19.00 29.04
#